data_AF-A0A9D1HDK9-F1
#
_entry.id   AF-A0A9D1HDK9-F1
#
_cell.length_a   1.000
_cell.length_b   1.000
_cell.length_c   1.000
_cell.angle_alpha   90.00
_cell.angle_beta   90.00
_cell.angle_gamma   90.00
#
_symmetry.space_group_name_H-M   'P 1'
#
loop_
_entity.id
_entity.type
_entity.pdbx_description
1 polymer ?
#
loop_
_entity_poly.entity_id
_entity_poly.type
_entity_poly.pdbx_seq_one_letter_code
_entity_poly.pdbx_strand_id
1 'polypeptide(L)'
;MNGKTDISDMIQTMDSGDARYPELLKEIRDYPNILYYIGDAGILKKKKAAIVGSRKTTMYGRKVAASVAEDISSAGICVVSGMAYGIDSCAHEGALKGEGSTVAVLGCGVDICYPRSNIELKRNIEKKGLIISEYPPGTRPEKYRFPQRNRIISGISELTVVVQAGIKSGALITADCAAEQGRDVYAVPANIDSEYSLGSNKLIKDGAIPLINAGEVLEAMGVGISDPSKIREKLSETEKNIYDMVYSQGELTADDISRRLDMDSGRVNGIVAVMEMKGVVFSAMGKIFIAKI
;
A
#
# COMPACT_ATOMS: atom_id res chain seq x y z
N MET A 1 -16.75 -13.36 35.09
CA MET A 1 -16.26 -14.43 34.20
C MET A 1 -15.99 -13.81 32.83
N ASN A 2 -14.78 -13.30 32.59
CA ASN A 2 -14.40 -12.80 31.27
C ASN A 2 -13.82 -13.99 30.51
N GLY A 3 -14.64 -14.67 29.71
CA GLY A 3 -14.18 -15.70 28.79
C GLY A 3 -13.18 -15.08 27.83
N LYS A 4 -11.89 -15.33 28.05
CA LYS A 4 -10.89 -15.13 27.02
C LYS A 4 -11.20 -16.16 25.95
N THR A 5 -11.81 -15.74 24.85
CA THR A 5 -11.87 -16.55 23.63
C THR A 5 -10.44 -16.96 23.32
N ASP A 6 -10.17 -18.26 23.28
CA ASP A 6 -8.85 -18.76 22.94
C ASP A 6 -8.59 -18.43 21.47
N ILE A 7 -7.37 -18.03 21.13
CA ILE A 7 -7.04 -17.67 19.74
C ILE A 7 -7.22 -18.86 18.81
N SER A 8 -7.09 -20.07 19.35
CA SER A 8 -7.35 -21.36 18.68
C SER A 8 -8.78 -21.47 18.15
N ASP A 9 -9.76 -20.91 18.85
CA ASP A 9 -11.19 -20.92 18.45
C ASP A 9 -11.48 -19.97 17.28
N MET A 10 -10.58 -19.03 16.99
CA MET A 10 -10.73 -18.05 15.91
C MET A 10 -10.08 -18.50 14.59
N ILE A 11 -9.29 -19.58 14.61
CA ILE A 11 -8.55 -20.04 13.44
C ILE A 11 -9.48 -20.80 12.52
N GLN A 12 -9.53 -20.35 11.27
CA GLN A 12 -10.27 -21.01 10.21
C GLN A 12 -9.31 -21.46 9.11
N THR A 13 -9.81 -22.29 8.21
CA THR A 13 -9.06 -22.80 7.05
C THR A 13 -9.86 -22.58 5.78
N MET A 14 -9.15 -22.37 4.68
CA MET A 14 -9.70 -22.41 3.34
C MET A 14 -8.77 -23.24 2.46
N ASP A 15 -9.34 -24.11 1.64
CA ASP A 15 -8.59 -24.83 0.61
C ASP A 15 -8.69 -24.11 -0.74
N SER A 16 -7.93 -24.59 -1.74
CA SER A 16 -7.90 -24.01 -3.08
C SER A 16 -9.22 -24.13 -3.86
N GLY A 17 -10.18 -24.94 -3.40
CA GLY A 17 -11.53 -25.02 -3.93
C GLY A 17 -12.53 -24.04 -3.31
N ASP A 18 -12.18 -23.40 -2.18
CA ASP A 18 -13.03 -22.40 -1.52
C ASP A 18 -13.19 -21.16 -2.39
N ALA A 19 -14.41 -20.63 -2.52
CA ALA A 19 -14.71 -19.44 -3.31
C ALA A 19 -14.03 -18.15 -2.79
N ARG A 20 -13.48 -18.17 -1.58
CA ARG A 20 -12.71 -17.06 -0.99
C ARG A 20 -11.22 -17.17 -1.24
N TYR A 21 -10.74 -18.32 -1.71
CA TYR A 21 -9.33 -18.52 -2.01
C TYR A 21 -8.90 -17.57 -3.14
N PRO A 22 -7.76 -16.85 -3.01
CA PRO A 22 -7.38 -15.85 -4.01
C PRO A 22 -7.04 -16.50 -5.36
N GLU A 23 -7.79 -16.16 -6.42
CA GLU A 23 -7.54 -16.72 -7.76
C GLU A 23 -6.13 -16.38 -8.27
N LEU A 24 -5.64 -15.16 -8.03
CA LEU A 24 -4.27 -14.77 -8.38
C LEU A 24 -3.19 -15.66 -7.76
N LEU A 25 -3.47 -16.23 -6.58
CA LEU A 25 -2.54 -17.14 -5.92
C LEU A 25 -2.47 -18.48 -6.64
N LYS A 26 -3.52 -18.92 -7.33
CA LYS A 26 -3.49 -20.16 -8.13
C LYS A 26 -2.63 -20.03 -9.38
N GLU A 27 -2.33 -18.80 -9.82
CA GLU A 27 -1.48 -18.53 -10.98
C GLU A 27 0.01 -18.69 -10.67
N ILE A 28 0.41 -18.66 -9.39
CA ILE A 28 1.82 -18.78 -9.02
C ILE A 28 2.24 -20.25 -8.95
N ARG A 29 3.53 -20.49 -9.21
CA ARG A 29 4.14 -21.79 -8.95
C ARG A 29 4.14 -22.10 -7.44
N ASP A 30 3.90 -23.36 -7.09
CA ASP A 30 3.94 -23.86 -5.71
C ASP A 30 2.99 -23.09 -4.76
N TYR A 31 1.79 -22.78 -5.25
CA TYR A 31 0.72 -22.19 -4.44
C TYR A 31 0.25 -23.17 -3.35
N PRO A 32 -0.05 -22.68 -2.13
CA PRO A 32 -0.44 -23.56 -1.02
C PRO A 32 -1.88 -24.06 -1.17
N ASN A 33 -2.11 -25.37 -1.13
CA ASN A 33 -3.47 -25.92 -1.22
C ASN A 33 -4.39 -25.54 -0.06
N ILE A 34 -3.83 -25.17 1.10
CA ILE A 34 -4.56 -24.77 2.30
C ILE A 34 -3.95 -23.49 2.84
N LEU A 35 -4.82 -22.55 3.23
CA LEU A 35 -4.48 -21.37 4.01
C LEU A 35 -5.21 -21.41 5.35
N TYR A 36 -4.47 -21.16 6.42
CA TYR A 36 -4.99 -20.88 7.76
C TYR A 36 -5.19 -19.38 7.90
N TYR A 37 -6.29 -18.95 8.52
CA TYR A 37 -6.56 -17.52 8.68
C TYR A 37 -7.28 -17.15 9.97
N ILE A 38 -7.13 -15.88 10.36
CA ILE A 38 -7.87 -15.19 11.42
C ILE A 38 -8.30 -13.81 10.88
N GLY A 39 -9.56 -13.43 11.12
CA GLY A 39 -10.14 -12.17 10.65
C GLY A 39 -11.14 -12.37 9.50
N ASP A 40 -11.36 -11.32 8.71
CA ASP A 40 -12.38 -11.31 7.66
C ASP A 40 -11.82 -11.78 6.29
N ALA A 41 -12.10 -13.04 5.93
CA ALA A 41 -11.71 -13.60 4.63
C ALA A 41 -12.40 -12.90 3.44
N GLY A 42 -13.49 -12.14 3.66
CA GLY A 42 -14.16 -11.35 2.62
C GLY A 42 -13.25 -10.31 1.97
N ILE A 43 -12.22 -9.85 2.69
CA ILE A 43 -11.21 -8.90 2.19
C ILE A 43 -10.45 -9.47 0.99
N LEU A 44 -10.29 -10.80 0.88
CA LEU A 44 -9.58 -11.42 -0.25
C LEU A 44 -10.29 -11.20 -1.60
N LYS A 45 -11.57 -10.81 -1.61
CA LYS A 45 -12.32 -10.47 -2.82
C LYS A 45 -11.96 -9.09 -3.39
N LYS A 46 -11.40 -8.20 -2.56
CA LYS A 46 -10.99 -6.85 -3.00
C LYS A 46 -9.78 -6.94 -3.92
N LYS A 47 -9.54 -5.91 -4.72
CA LYS A 47 -8.24 -5.72 -5.37
C LYS A 47 -7.13 -5.59 -4.32
N LYS A 48 -5.91 -6.04 -4.64
CA LYS A 48 -4.83 -6.17 -3.65
C LYS A 48 -3.50 -5.62 -4.17
N ALA A 49 -2.84 -4.77 -3.39
CA ALA A 49 -1.51 -4.25 -3.66
C ALA A 49 -0.55 -4.66 -2.54
N ALA A 50 0.58 -5.27 -2.89
CA ALA A 50 1.61 -5.57 -1.90
C ALA A 50 2.43 -4.30 -1.59
N ILE A 51 2.70 -4.04 -0.31
CA ILE A 51 3.64 -2.99 0.11
C ILE A 51 4.67 -3.63 1.02
N VAL A 52 5.93 -3.63 0.58
CA VAL A 52 7.04 -4.31 1.27
C VAL A 52 8.27 -3.42 1.38
N GLY A 53 9.14 -3.76 2.32
CA GLY A 53 10.43 -3.08 2.42
C GLY A 53 11.30 -3.58 3.56
N SER A 54 12.30 -2.79 3.88
CA SER A 54 13.32 -3.11 4.85
C SER A 54 12.73 -3.22 6.26
N ARG A 55 13.35 -4.07 7.08
CA ARG A 55 13.10 -4.11 8.53
C ARG A 55 13.79 -2.97 9.26
N LYS A 56 14.92 -2.51 8.74
CA LYS A 56 15.64 -1.32 9.21
C LYS A 56 15.30 -0.16 8.28
N THR A 57 14.54 0.80 8.80
CA THR A 57 13.92 1.86 8.00
C THR A 57 14.21 3.23 8.55
N THR A 58 14.27 4.19 7.62
CA THR A 58 14.34 5.62 7.91
C THR A 58 12.96 6.16 8.29
N MET A 59 12.92 7.36 8.89
CA MET A 59 11.66 8.06 9.15
C MET A 59 10.89 8.37 7.86
N TYR A 60 11.62 8.72 6.79
CA TYR A 60 11.04 8.90 5.46
C TYR A 60 10.33 7.62 4.98
N GLY A 61 11.03 6.48 4.98
CA GLY A 61 10.45 5.20 4.55
C GLY A 61 9.21 4.80 5.35
N ARG A 62 9.21 5.04 6.67
CA ARG A 62 8.03 4.79 7.52
C ARG A 62 6.84 5.67 7.13
N LYS A 63 7.08 6.98 6.95
CA LYS A 63 6.04 7.94 6.56
C LYS A 63 5.46 7.59 5.19
N VAL A 64 6.31 7.28 4.21
CA VAL A 64 5.88 6.91 2.85
C VAL A 64 5.08 5.62 2.88
N ALA A 65 5.55 4.57 3.57
CA ALA A 65 4.83 3.31 3.67
C ALA A 65 3.44 3.47 4.27
N ALA A 66 3.33 4.24 5.37
CA ALA A 66 2.04 4.50 6.01
C ALA A 66 1.12 5.34 5.12
N SER A 67 1.61 6.42 4.51
CA SER A 67 0.82 7.30 3.66
C SER A 67 0.31 6.58 2.41
N VAL A 68 1.20 5.93 1.66
CA VAL A 68 0.83 5.20 0.44
C VAL A 68 -0.16 4.08 0.75
N ALA A 69 0.02 3.36 1.86
CA ALA A 69 -0.91 2.32 2.28
C ALA A 69 -2.29 2.88 2.69
N GLU A 70 -2.31 4.04 3.35
CA GLU A 70 -3.54 4.74 3.73
C GLU A 70 -4.31 5.22 2.49
N ASP A 71 -3.62 5.80 1.51
CA ASP A 71 -4.22 6.26 0.25
C ASP A 71 -4.81 5.10 -0.56
N ILE A 72 -4.02 4.03 -0.76
CA ILE A 72 -4.47 2.80 -1.45
C ILE A 72 -5.67 2.17 -0.74
N SER A 73 -5.61 2.07 0.59
CA SER A 73 -6.71 1.51 1.37
C SER A 73 -7.96 2.39 1.36
N SER A 74 -7.80 3.72 1.38
CA SER A 74 -8.92 4.65 1.31
C SER A 74 -9.67 4.55 -0.03
N ALA A 75 -8.98 4.15 -1.09
CA ALA A 75 -9.57 3.85 -2.39
C ALA A 75 -10.23 2.45 -2.47
N GLY A 76 -10.32 1.71 -1.36
CA GLY A 76 -10.96 0.41 -1.28
C GLY A 76 -10.07 -0.78 -1.72
N ILE A 77 -8.80 -0.54 -2.05
CA ILE A 77 -7.82 -1.59 -2.36
C ILE A 77 -7.21 -2.13 -1.07
N CYS A 78 -7.12 -3.45 -0.95
CA CYS A 78 -6.48 -4.06 0.20
C CYS A 78 -4.96 -4.01 0.09
N VAL A 79 -4.29 -3.60 1.17
CA VAL A 79 -2.82 -3.64 1.26
C VAL A 79 -2.37 -4.98 1.81
N VAL A 80 -1.44 -5.64 1.13
CA VAL A 80 -0.87 -6.92 1.53
C VAL A 80 0.57 -6.72 2.00
N SER A 81 0.92 -7.28 3.16
CA SER A 81 2.31 -7.26 3.62
C SER A 81 2.61 -8.43 4.56
N GLY A 82 3.87 -8.50 5.02
CA GLY A 82 4.40 -9.63 5.73
C GLY A 82 4.42 -9.50 7.25
N MET A 83 3.86 -8.43 7.82
CA MET A 83 3.86 -8.09 9.24
C MET A 83 5.25 -8.10 9.90
N ALA A 84 6.33 -7.94 9.12
CA ALA A 84 7.69 -7.80 9.66
C ALA A 84 7.86 -6.44 10.36
N TYR A 85 9.01 -6.24 11.01
CA TYR A 85 9.41 -4.90 11.45
C TYR A 85 9.51 -3.92 10.26
N GLY A 86 9.43 -2.62 10.54
CA GLY A 86 9.78 -1.59 9.57
C GLY A 86 8.64 -1.30 8.60
N ILE A 87 8.91 -1.39 7.29
CA ILE A 87 7.96 -0.99 6.24
C ILE A 87 6.64 -1.78 6.36
N ASP A 88 6.71 -3.10 6.54
CA ASP A 88 5.50 -3.95 6.65
C ASP A 88 4.57 -3.48 7.78
N SER A 89 5.11 -3.20 8.97
CA SER A 89 4.32 -2.65 10.10
C SER A 89 3.63 -1.34 9.72
N CYS A 90 4.39 -0.39 9.14
CA CYS A 90 3.86 0.93 8.79
C CYS A 90 2.80 0.84 7.67
N ALA A 91 2.98 -0.07 6.70
CA ALA A 91 2.01 -0.31 5.66
C ALA A 91 0.68 -0.84 6.23
N HIS A 92 0.73 -1.82 7.14
CA HIS A 92 -0.47 -2.30 7.82
C HIS A 92 -1.15 -1.21 8.67
N GLU A 93 -0.37 -0.41 9.41
CA GLU A 93 -0.89 0.71 10.22
C GLU A 93 -1.60 1.76 9.38
N GLY A 94 -1.04 2.14 8.22
CA GLY A 94 -1.68 3.04 7.27
C GLY A 94 -2.94 2.43 6.67
N ALA A 95 -2.85 1.20 6.19
CA ALA A 95 -3.97 0.51 5.54
C ALA A 95 -5.18 0.30 6.45
N LEU A 96 -4.98 0.08 7.75
CA LEU A 96 -6.05 -0.09 8.74
C LEU A 96 -6.92 1.15 8.95
N LYS A 97 -6.52 2.32 8.43
CA LYS A 97 -7.30 3.55 8.48
C LYS A 97 -8.30 3.69 7.33
N GLY A 98 -8.04 3.02 6.20
CA GLY A 98 -8.90 3.04 5.02
C GLY A 98 -9.89 1.87 4.95
N GLU A 99 -10.83 1.94 4.02
CA GLU A 99 -11.89 0.94 3.85
C GLU A 99 -11.40 -0.37 3.21
N GLY A 100 -10.31 -0.31 2.44
CA GLY A 100 -9.65 -1.47 1.83
C GLY A 100 -9.11 -2.44 2.87
N SER A 101 -8.64 -1.91 4.01
CA SER A 101 -7.99 -2.63 5.09
C SER A 101 -6.76 -3.42 4.61
N THR A 102 -6.34 -4.46 5.32
CA THR A 102 -5.07 -5.13 5.09
C THR A 102 -5.07 -6.65 5.30
N VAL A 103 -4.22 -7.35 4.53
CA VAL A 103 -3.89 -8.76 4.72
C VAL A 103 -2.43 -8.91 5.17
N ALA A 104 -2.22 -9.50 6.34
CA ALA A 104 -0.92 -9.96 6.81
C ALA A 104 -0.69 -11.42 6.43
N VAL A 105 0.25 -11.69 5.55
CA VAL A 105 0.69 -13.06 5.24
C VAL A 105 1.80 -13.42 6.23
N LEU A 106 1.80 -14.57 6.91
CA LEU A 106 2.80 -14.93 7.92
C LEU A 106 3.70 -16.12 7.52
N GLY A 107 4.96 -16.10 7.98
CA GLY A 107 5.93 -17.21 7.84
C GLY A 107 5.94 -18.18 9.03
N CYS A 108 4.84 -18.19 9.78
CA CYS A 108 4.59 -19.00 10.97
C CYS A 108 3.08 -19.24 11.09
N GLY A 109 2.64 -20.01 12.09
CA GLY A 109 1.20 -20.20 12.36
C GLY A 109 0.51 -18.86 12.64
N VAL A 110 -0.78 -18.75 12.25
CA VAL A 110 -1.58 -17.51 12.43
C VAL A 110 -1.82 -17.14 13.88
N ASP A 111 -1.67 -18.10 14.80
CA ASP A 111 -1.71 -17.93 16.25
C ASP A 111 -0.42 -17.31 16.83
N ILE A 112 0.68 -17.26 16.07
CA ILE A 112 1.97 -16.77 16.55
C ILE A 112 2.22 -15.33 16.10
N CYS A 113 2.46 -14.43 17.05
CA CYS A 113 2.92 -13.08 16.76
C CYS A 113 4.44 -13.04 16.59
N TYR A 114 4.90 -12.89 15.36
CA TYR A 114 6.30 -12.62 15.05
C TYR A 114 6.44 -11.45 14.07
N PRO A 115 7.15 -10.37 14.44
CA PRO A 115 7.83 -10.17 15.73
C PRO A 115 6.86 -9.92 16.89
N ARG A 116 7.29 -10.22 18.13
CA ARG A 116 6.46 -10.04 19.34
C ARG A 116 6.05 -8.59 19.61
N SER A 117 6.87 -7.63 19.17
CA SER A 117 6.56 -6.20 19.31
C SER A 117 5.31 -5.78 18.52
N ASN A 118 4.94 -6.52 17.47
CA ASN A 118 3.78 -6.22 16.64
C ASN A 118 2.48 -6.80 17.21
N ILE A 119 2.42 -7.14 18.51
CA ILE A 119 1.24 -7.80 19.10
C ILE A 119 -0.02 -6.93 19.03
N GLU A 120 0.12 -5.61 19.22
CA GLU A 120 -1.01 -4.69 19.11
C GLU A 120 -1.46 -4.54 17.65
N LEU A 121 -0.50 -4.44 16.72
CA LEU A 121 -0.78 -4.43 15.29
C LEU A 121 -1.50 -5.71 14.87
N LYS A 122 -1.02 -6.89 15.27
CA LYS A 122 -1.66 -8.18 15.00
C LYS A 122 -3.11 -8.18 15.48
N ARG A 123 -3.36 -7.75 16.72
CA ARG A 123 -4.73 -7.65 17.27
C ARG A 123 -5.63 -6.69 16.49
N ASN A 124 -5.07 -5.61 15.96
CA ASN A 124 -5.83 -4.69 15.12
C ASN A 124 -6.18 -5.32 13.76
N ILE A 125 -5.24 -6.05 13.15
CA ILE A 125 -5.48 -6.79 11.90
C ILE A 125 -6.49 -7.93 12.13
N GLU A 126 -6.44 -8.65 13.24
CA GLU A 126 -7.44 -9.69 13.57
C GLU A 126 -8.87 -9.12 13.61
N LYS A 127 -9.04 -7.87 14.06
CA LYS A 127 -10.35 -7.23 14.20
C LYS A 127 -10.87 -6.55 12.95
N LYS A 128 -9.97 -5.99 12.14
CA LYS A 128 -10.34 -5.10 11.00
C LYS A 128 -9.81 -5.57 9.66
N GLY A 129 -8.92 -6.55 9.64
CA GLY A 129 -8.22 -7.06 8.47
C GLY A 129 -8.26 -8.58 8.42
N LEU A 130 -7.22 -9.15 7.85
CA LEU A 130 -7.05 -10.59 7.71
C LEU A 130 -5.60 -10.99 7.95
N ILE A 131 -5.38 -12.07 8.68
CA ILE A 131 -4.09 -12.72 8.82
C ILE A 131 -4.17 -14.07 8.14
N ILE A 132 -3.24 -14.39 7.24
CA ILE A 132 -3.17 -15.70 6.57
C ILE A 132 -1.80 -16.35 6.72
N SER A 133 -1.75 -17.67 6.64
CA SER A 133 -0.52 -18.45 6.61
C SER A 133 -0.73 -19.77 5.88
N GLU A 134 0.29 -20.24 5.16
CA GLU A 134 0.35 -21.61 4.64
C GLU A 134 0.72 -22.65 5.72
N TYR A 135 1.15 -22.18 6.90
CA TYR A 135 1.64 -23.03 7.97
C TYR A 135 0.55 -23.31 9.02
N PRO A 136 0.40 -24.57 9.48
CA PRO A 136 -0.57 -24.92 10.52
C PRO A 136 -0.37 -24.14 11.83
N PRO A 137 -1.41 -24.02 12.67
CA PRO A 137 -1.32 -23.40 13.99
C PRO A 137 -0.21 -24.02 14.85
N GLY A 138 0.48 -23.20 15.63
CA GLY A 138 1.62 -23.60 16.44
C GLY A 138 2.96 -23.67 15.69
N THR A 139 2.97 -23.50 14.36
CA THR A 139 4.22 -23.52 13.57
C THR A 139 5.10 -22.33 13.90
N ARG A 140 6.28 -22.58 14.49
CA ARG A 140 7.20 -21.53 14.95
C ARG A 140 7.84 -20.74 13.78
N PRO A 141 8.24 -19.48 14.00
CA PRO A 141 8.96 -18.70 12.99
C PRO A 141 10.36 -19.26 12.75
N GLU A 142 10.68 -19.57 11.48
CA GLU A 142 11.99 -20.05 11.06
C GLU A 142 12.53 -19.21 9.90
N LYS A 143 13.85 -18.97 9.86
CA LYS A 143 14.45 -17.99 8.93
C LYS A 143 14.13 -18.27 7.46
N TYR A 144 14.07 -19.54 7.04
CA TYR A 144 13.80 -19.93 5.65
C TYR A 144 12.32 -19.77 5.25
N ARG A 145 11.40 -19.74 6.22
CA ARG A 145 9.97 -19.56 5.95
C ARG A 145 9.63 -18.14 5.52
N PHE A 146 10.41 -17.14 5.92
CA PHE A 146 10.13 -15.75 5.53
C PHE A 146 10.33 -15.49 4.02
N PRO A 147 11.44 -15.92 3.39
CA PRO A 147 11.55 -15.89 1.93
C PRO A 147 10.47 -16.71 1.22
N GLN A 148 10.17 -17.92 1.71
CA GLN A 148 9.13 -18.78 1.11
C GLN A 148 7.76 -18.11 1.12
N ARG A 149 7.39 -17.49 2.25
CA ARG A 149 6.12 -16.76 2.41
C ARG A 149 5.98 -15.61 1.41
N ASN A 150 7.08 -14.95 1.03
CA ASN A 150 7.02 -13.75 0.19
C ASN A 150 6.35 -13.99 -1.16
N ARG A 151 6.46 -15.21 -1.73
CA ARG A 151 5.74 -15.58 -2.95
C ARG A 151 4.23 -15.44 -2.83
N ILE A 152 3.66 -15.64 -1.62
CA ILE A 152 2.23 -15.50 -1.35
C ILE A 152 1.86 -14.02 -1.25
N ILE A 153 2.73 -13.17 -0.69
CA ILE A 153 2.52 -11.70 -0.64
C ILE A 153 2.35 -11.15 -2.06
N SER A 154 3.31 -11.42 -2.94
CA SER A 154 3.22 -11.00 -4.35
C SER A 154 2.13 -11.77 -5.09
N GLY A 155 1.96 -13.07 -4.80
CA GLY A 155 1.04 -13.95 -5.51
C GLY A 155 -0.44 -13.63 -5.31
N ILE A 156 -0.83 -13.09 -4.15
CA ILE A 156 -2.21 -12.61 -3.95
C ILE A 156 -2.40 -11.16 -4.44
N SER A 157 -1.36 -10.48 -4.91
CA SER A 157 -1.40 -9.06 -5.24
C SER A 157 -1.34 -8.83 -6.75
N GLU A 158 -2.02 -7.79 -7.24
CA GLU A 158 -2.00 -7.38 -8.66
C GLU A 158 -0.66 -6.70 -9.00
N LEU A 159 -0.10 -5.96 -8.04
CA LEU A 159 1.21 -5.32 -8.14
C LEU A 159 1.91 -5.27 -6.78
N THR A 160 3.21 -4.95 -6.79
CA THR A 160 4.04 -4.82 -5.59
C THR A 160 4.77 -3.49 -5.54
N VAL A 161 4.66 -2.78 -4.41
CA VAL A 161 5.38 -1.54 -4.11
C VAL A 161 6.51 -1.82 -3.11
N VAL A 162 7.74 -1.50 -3.50
CA VAL A 162 8.93 -1.56 -2.65
C VAL A 162 9.28 -0.16 -2.15
N VAL A 163 8.98 0.13 -0.87
CA VAL A 163 9.13 1.50 -0.32
C VAL A 163 10.57 1.84 0.03
N GLN A 164 11.30 0.90 0.62
CA GLN A 164 12.71 1.12 0.97
C GLN A 164 13.39 -0.22 1.11
N ALA A 165 14.50 -0.43 0.40
CA ALA A 165 15.26 -1.67 0.46
C ALA A 165 16.75 -1.40 0.29
N GLY A 166 17.57 -1.92 1.21
CA GLY A 166 19.00 -2.07 0.99
C GLY A 166 19.31 -3.31 0.15
N ILE A 167 20.54 -3.46 -0.33
CA ILE A 167 20.97 -4.54 -1.25
C ILE A 167 20.73 -5.95 -0.67
N LYS A 168 20.74 -6.10 0.68
CA LYS A 168 20.50 -7.38 1.36
C LYS A 168 19.07 -7.50 1.94
N SER A 169 18.15 -6.64 1.51
CA SER A 169 16.79 -6.62 2.04
C SER A 169 16.00 -7.82 1.51
N GLY A 170 15.27 -8.51 2.40
CA GLY A 170 14.33 -9.56 2.01
C GLY A 170 13.15 -9.06 1.17
N ALA A 171 12.91 -7.75 1.12
CA ALA A 171 11.90 -7.17 0.23
C ALA A 171 12.27 -7.28 -1.25
N LEU A 172 13.58 -7.37 -1.58
CA LEU A 172 14.02 -7.62 -2.96
C LEU A 172 13.57 -9.00 -3.44
N ILE A 173 13.54 -10.00 -2.54
CA ILE A 173 13.01 -11.33 -2.85
C ILE A 173 11.53 -11.25 -3.24
N THR A 174 10.74 -10.42 -2.56
CA THR A 174 9.33 -10.24 -2.93
C THR A 174 9.19 -9.54 -4.28
N ALA A 175 10.06 -8.58 -4.60
CA ALA A 175 10.09 -7.92 -5.90
C ALA A 175 10.43 -8.92 -7.02
N ASP A 176 11.42 -9.78 -6.78
CA ASP A 176 11.79 -10.85 -7.71
C ASP A 176 10.62 -11.82 -7.92
N CYS A 177 9.98 -12.28 -6.84
CA CYS A 177 8.78 -13.12 -6.94
C CYS A 177 7.66 -12.44 -7.73
N ALA A 178 7.40 -11.15 -7.51
CA ALA A 178 6.38 -10.40 -8.23
C ALA A 178 6.69 -10.35 -9.74
N ALA A 179 7.92 -10.03 -10.12
CA ALA A 179 8.36 -10.01 -11.50
C ALA A 179 8.25 -11.40 -12.17
N GLU A 180 8.69 -12.46 -11.49
CA GLU A 180 8.56 -13.86 -11.97
C GLU A 180 7.10 -14.28 -12.15
N GLN A 181 6.20 -13.74 -11.33
CA GLN A 181 4.74 -13.98 -11.40
C GLN A 181 4.03 -13.09 -12.43
N GLY A 182 4.77 -12.26 -13.19
CA GLY A 182 4.20 -11.33 -14.16
C GLY A 182 3.41 -10.18 -13.53
N ARG A 183 3.76 -9.79 -12.30
CA ARG A 183 3.15 -8.65 -11.59
C ARG A 183 4.04 -7.42 -11.71
N ASP A 184 3.42 -6.25 -11.83
CA ASP A 184 4.17 -5.00 -11.87
C ASP A 184 4.87 -4.74 -10.54
N VAL A 185 6.10 -4.23 -10.64
CA VAL A 185 6.91 -3.85 -9.50
C VAL A 185 7.15 -2.34 -9.55
N TYR A 186 6.68 -1.67 -8.50
CA TYR A 186 6.94 -0.26 -8.24
C TYR A 186 8.01 -0.13 -7.17
N ALA A 187 8.87 0.87 -7.27
CA ALA A 187 9.88 1.17 -6.27
C ALA A 187 9.93 2.67 -5.98
N VAL A 188 9.99 3.02 -4.70
CA VAL A 188 10.09 4.44 -4.28
C VAL A 188 11.51 4.94 -4.53
N PRO A 189 11.69 6.02 -5.33
CA PRO A 189 12.98 6.67 -5.51
C PRO A 189 13.47 7.28 -4.20
N ALA A 190 14.78 7.19 -3.93
CA ALA A 190 15.36 7.75 -2.73
C ALA A 190 16.83 8.17 -2.93
N ASN A 191 17.41 8.83 -1.92
CA ASN A 191 18.77 9.36 -2.00
C ASN A 191 19.79 8.27 -2.38
N ILE A 192 20.64 8.60 -3.35
CA ILE A 192 21.64 7.68 -3.91
C ILE A 192 22.78 7.32 -2.93
N ASP A 193 22.97 8.13 -1.90
CA ASP A 193 23.98 7.93 -0.84
C ASP A 193 23.42 7.16 0.37
N SER A 194 22.13 6.82 0.37
CA SER A 194 21.49 6.07 1.45
C SER A 194 21.63 4.56 1.24
N GLU A 195 22.41 3.90 2.10
CA GLU A 195 22.55 2.42 2.08
C GLU A 195 21.20 1.67 2.22
N TYR A 196 20.22 2.32 2.86
CA TYR A 196 18.88 1.78 3.07
C TYR A 196 18.03 1.75 1.80
N SER A 197 18.46 2.45 0.74
CA SER A 197 17.67 2.65 -0.48
C SER A 197 18.40 2.23 -1.77
N LEU A 198 19.64 1.75 -1.65
CA LEU A 198 20.40 1.25 -2.81
C LEU A 198 19.67 0.12 -3.56
N GLY A 199 18.95 -0.74 -2.84
CA GLY A 199 18.17 -1.82 -3.43
C GLY A 199 16.93 -1.31 -4.18
N SER A 200 16.18 -0.36 -3.62
CA SER A 200 15.02 0.22 -4.33
C SER A 200 15.44 1.00 -5.57
N ASN A 201 16.52 1.80 -5.50
CA ASN A 201 17.06 2.48 -6.67
C ASN A 201 17.60 1.49 -7.72
N LYS A 202 18.18 0.37 -7.28
CA LYS A 202 18.60 -0.70 -8.19
C LYS A 202 17.41 -1.36 -8.89
N LEU A 203 16.30 -1.62 -8.19
CA LEU A 203 15.09 -2.14 -8.82
C LEU A 203 14.61 -1.20 -9.93
N ILE A 204 14.61 0.12 -9.70
CA ILE A 204 14.24 1.11 -10.73
C ILE A 204 15.17 1.00 -11.94
N LYS A 205 16.49 0.91 -11.70
CA LYS A 205 17.47 0.71 -12.77
C LYS A 205 17.25 -0.59 -13.55
N ASP A 206 16.81 -1.64 -12.87
CA ASP A 206 16.60 -2.98 -13.43
C ASP A 206 15.19 -3.14 -14.06
N GLY A 207 14.37 -2.08 -14.09
CA GLY A 207 13.10 -2.04 -14.82
C GLY A 207 11.84 -1.88 -13.97
N ALA A 208 11.96 -1.78 -12.64
CA ALA A 208 10.82 -1.42 -11.79
C ALA A 208 10.34 0.01 -12.07
N ILE A 209 9.04 0.22 -11.95
CA ILE A 209 8.40 1.51 -12.21
C ILE A 209 8.70 2.46 -11.02
N PRO A 210 9.26 3.67 -11.25
CA PRO A 210 9.49 4.62 -10.17
C PRO A 210 8.15 5.12 -9.65
N LEU A 211 7.88 4.93 -8.35
CA LEU A 211 6.64 5.41 -7.73
C LEU A 211 6.77 6.88 -7.37
N ILE A 212 5.94 7.73 -7.98
CA ILE A 212 5.92 9.17 -7.71
C ILE A 212 4.87 9.52 -6.64
N ASN A 213 3.70 8.86 -6.67
CA ASN A 213 2.62 9.03 -5.70
C ASN A 213 1.68 7.80 -5.70
N ALA A 214 0.84 7.66 -4.68
CA ALA A 214 -0.09 6.54 -4.57
C ALA A 214 -1.12 6.46 -5.72
N GLY A 215 -1.46 7.60 -6.32
CA GLY A 215 -2.38 7.67 -7.46
C GLY A 215 -1.91 6.90 -8.69
N GLU A 216 -0.61 6.73 -8.91
CA GLU A 216 -0.09 5.87 -9.99
C GLU A 216 -0.41 4.39 -9.77
N VAL A 217 -0.39 3.95 -8.50
CA VAL A 217 -0.81 2.59 -8.14
C VAL A 217 -2.32 2.42 -8.35
N LEU A 218 -3.12 3.41 -7.96
CA LEU A 218 -4.57 3.38 -8.19
C LEU A 218 -4.92 3.30 -9.67
N GLU A 219 -4.27 4.15 -10.48
CA GLU A 219 -4.41 4.21 -11.93
C GLU A 219 -4.05 2.86 -12.58
N ALA A 220 -2.90 2.28 -12.20
CA ALA A 220 -2.48 0.96 -12.68
C ALA A 220 -3.46 -0.15 -12.29
N MET A 221 -4.10 -0.03 -11.12
CA MET A 221 -5.13 -0.95 -10.66
C MET A 221 -6.52 -0.61 -11.22
N GLY A 222 -6.64 0.31 -12.18
CA GLY A 222 -7.89 0.70 -12.82
C GLY A 222 -8.91 1.32 -11.85
N VAL A 223 -8.44 1.82 -10.70
CA VAL A 223 -9.23 2.68 -9.84
C VAL A 223 -9.04 4.09 -10.36
N GLY A 224 -10.09 4.61 -11.02
CA GLY A 224 -10.08 6.00 -11.46
C GLY A 224 -9.76 6.90 -10.28
N ILE A 225 -8.78 7.80 -10.47
CA ILE A 225 -8.47 8.89 -9.55
C ILE A 225 -9.80 9.50 -9.11
N SER A 226 -9.96 9.62 -7.79
CA SER A 226 -11.19 10.02 -7.09
C SER A 226 -12.18 10.75 -8.00
N ASP A 227 -13.40 10.21 -8.17
CA ASP A 227 -14.46 10.82 -8.99
C ASP A 227 -14.45 12.35 -8.78
N PRO A 228 -14.14 13.14 -9.83
CA PRO A 228 -14.04 14.60 -9.71
C PRO A 228 -15.25 15.21 -9.02
N SER A 229 -16.43 14.57 -9.10
CA SER A 229 -17.63 14.98 -8.39
C SER A 229 -17.44 15.04 -6.86
N LYS A 230 -16.81 14.03 -6.24
CA LYS A 230 -16.61 13.94 -4.79
C LYS A 230 -15.56 14.92 -4.28
N ILE A 231 -14.53 15.20 -5.08
CA ILE A 231 -13.55 16.23 -4.77
C ILE A 231 -14.25 17.60 -4.83
N ARG A 232 -15.00 17.87 -5.90
CA ARG A 232 -15.72 19.13 -6.11
C ARG A 232 -16.70 19.45 -4.97
N GLU A 233 -17.33 18.45 -4.34
CA GLU A 233 -18.22 18.64 -3.19
C GLU A 233 -17.53 19.27 -1.96
N LYS A 234 -16.22 19.08 -1.79
CA LYS A 234 -15.43 19.61 -0.65
C LYS A 234 -14.79 20.98 -0.93
N LEU A 235 -14.97 21.50 -2.14
CA LEU A 235 -14.38 22.74 -2.60
C LEU A 235 -15.43 23.88 -2.55
N SER A 236 -14.98 25.06 -2.14
CA SER A 236 -15.71 26.30 -2.37
C SER A 236 -15.77 26.62 -3.86
N GLU A 237 -16.65 27.54 -4.25
CA GLU A 237 -16.87 27.83 -5.67
C GLU A 237 -15.60 28.33 -6.39
N THR A 238 -14.80 29.15 -5.72
CA THR A 238 -13.52 29.61 -6.28
C THR A 238 -12.50 28.48 -6.40
N GLU A 239 -12.44 27.58 -5.42
CA GLU A 239 -11.56 26.41 -5.48
C GLU A 239 -11.98 25.44 -6.59
N LYS A 240 -13.29 25.24 -6.81
CA LYS A 240 -13.79 24.42 -7.94
C LYS A 240 -13.37 24.99 -9.28
N ASN A 241 -13.47 26.31 -9.47
CA ASN A 241 -13.06 26.95 -10.72
C ASN A 241 -11.57 26.74 -11.01
N ILE A 242 -10.72 26.90 -9.97
CA ILE A 242 -9.28 26.61 -10.10
C ILE A 242 -9.05 25.13 -10.39
N TYR A 243 -9.71 24.23 -9.65
CA TYR A 243 -9.60 22.79 -9.84
C TYR A 243 -9.98 22.37 -11.26
N ASP A 244 -11.15 22.79 -11.76
CA ASP A 244 -11.65 22.43 -13.10
C ASP A 244 -10.71 22.95 -14.20
N MET A 245 -10.10 24.13 -14.00
CA MET A 245 -9.10 24.67 -14.93
C MET A 245 -7.82 23.84 -14.95
N VAL A 246 -7.26 23.49 -13.79
CA VAL A 246 -6.04 22.66 -13.72
C VAL A 246 -6.35 21.24 -14.22
N TYR A 247 -7.50 20.68 -13.88
CA TYR A 247 -7.95 19.36 -14.31
C TYR A 247 -8.08 19.26 -15.84
N SER A 248 -8.65 20.29 -16.49
CA SER A 248 -8.82 20.31 -17.94
C SER A 248 -7.54 20.56 -18.74
N GLN A 249 -6.55 21.24 -18.14
CA GLN A 249 -5.29 21.63 -18.81
C GLN A 249 -4.10 20.75 -18.39
N GLY A 250 -4.26 19.92 -17.36
CA GLY A 250 -3.21 19.10 -16.75
C GLY A 250 -2.35 19.87 -15.74
N GLU A 251 -1.81 21.01 -16.15
CA GLU A 251 -0.96 21.87 -15.32
C GLU A 251 -1.16 23.35 -15.69
N LEU A 252 -1.09 24.26 -14.71
CA LEU A 252 -1.18 25.71 -14.92
C LEU A 252 -0.27 26.47 -13.98
N THR A 253 0.16 27.68 -14.35
CA THR A 253 0.82 28.60 -13.42
C THR A 253 -0.21 29.41 -12.62
N ALA A 254 0.20 29.98 -11.48
CA ALA A 254 -0.63 30.92 -10.74
C ALA A 254 -1.04 32.14 -11.61
N ASP A 255 -0.17 32.58 -12.51
CA ASP A 255 -0.45 33.67 -13.45
C ASP A 255 -1.51 33.28 -14.49
N ASP A 256 -1.50 32.04 -14.98
CA ASP A 256 -2.53 31.56 -15.92
C ASP A 256 -3.91 31.54 -15.27
N ILE A 257 -3.96 31.13 -14.00
CA ILE A 257 -5.19 31.12 -13.20
C ILE A 257 -5.64 32.57 -12.90
N SER A 258 -4.70 33.42 -12.50
CA SER A 258 -4.91 34.85 -12.22
C SER A 258 -5.56 35.56 -13.41
N ARG A 259 -5.01 35.38 -14.62
CA ARG A 259 -5.55 36.01 -15.84
C ARG A 259 -6.96 35.53 -16.21
N ARG A 260 -7.25 34.24 -16.00
CA ARG A 260 -8.54 33.65 -16.41
C ARG A 260 -9.66 33.92 -15.41
N LEU A 261 -9.34 34.04 -14.12
CA LEU A 261 -10.32 34.32 -13.07
C LEU A 261 -10.41 35.81 -12.71
N ASP A 262 -9.61 36.68 -13.35
CA ASP A 262 -9.47 38.10 -13.01
C ASP A 262 -9.18 38.30 -11.52
N MET A 263 -8.18 37.57 -11.03
CA MET A 263 -7.78 37.56 -9.62
C MET A 263 -6.32 37.93 -9.47
N ASP A 264 -5.98 38.68 -8.43
CA ASP A 264 -4.58 38.93 -8.07
C ASP A 264 -3.82 37.63 -7.79
N SER A 265 -2.56 37.55 -8.22
CA SER A 265 -1.73 36.35 -8.09
C SER A 265 -1.47 35.97 -6.63
N GLY A 266 -1.40 36.95 -5.72
CA GLY A 266 -1.31 36.70 -4.27
C GLY A 266 -2.55 35.99 -3.74
N ARG A 267 -3.73 36.37 -4.22
CA ARG A 267 -4.99 35.70 -3.85
C ARG A 267 -5.08 34.28 -4.42
N VAL A 268 -4.65 34.08 -5.67
CA VAL A 268 -4.59 32.73 -6.27
C VAL A 268 -3.65 31.83 -5.47
N ASN A 269 -2.44 32.30 -5.16
CA ASN A 269 -1.47 31.52 -4.37
C ASN A 269 -2.02 31.18 -2.97
N GLY A 270 -2.74 32.09 -2.32
CA GLY A 270 -3.39 31.81 -1.04
C GLY A 270 -4.43 30.69 -1.13
N ILE A 271 -5.24 30.66 -2.19
CA ILE A 271 -6.25 29.61 -2.40
C ILE A 271 -5.59 28.28 -2.75
N VAL A 272 -4.58 28.30 -3.63
CA VAL A 272 -3.81 27.10 -4.00
C VAL A 272 -3.18 26.48 -2.77
N ALA A 273 -2.57 27.27 -1.87
CA ALA A 273 -2.01 26.76 -0.62
C ALA A 273 -3.07 26.05 0.26
N VAL A 274 -4.29 26.59 0.33
CA VAL A 274 -5.41 25.93 1.03
C VAL A 274 -5.81 24.63 0.33
N MET A 275 -5.88 24.62 -1.00
CA MET A 275 -6.18 23.41 -1.77
C MET A 275 -5.09 22.34 -1.66
N GLU A 276 -3.81 22.73 -1.53
CA GLU A 276 -2.70 21.82 -1.22
C GLU A 276 -2.84 21.22 0.18
N MET A 277 -3.24 22.02 1.17
CA MET A 277 -3.53 21.52 2.52
C MET A 277 -4.72 20.56 2.53
N LYS A 278 -5.70 20.75 1.64
CA LYS A 278 -6.80 19.81 1.41
C LYS A 278 -6.37 18.58 0.59
N GLY A 279 -5.14 18.56 0.08
CA GLY A 279 -4.57 17.47 -0.70
C GLY A 279 -5.10 17.37 -2.13
N VAL A 280 -5.69 18.45 -2.68
CA VAL A 280 -6.45 18.42 -3.94
C VAL A 280 -5.62 18.86 -5.14
N VAL A 281 -4.60 19.69 -4.89
CA VAL A 281 -3.60 20.14 -5.86
C VAL A 281 -2.22 20.08 -5.23
N PHE A 282 -1.17 20.16 -6.04
CA PHE A 282 0.19 20.40 -5.57
C PHE A 282 0.94 21.30 -6.54
N SER A 283 1.86 22.10 -6.01
CA SER A 283 2.71 23.00 -6.78
C SER A 283 4.11 22.42 -6.94
N ALA A 284 4.60 22.32 -8.17
CA ALA A 284 5.95 21.91 -8.48
C ALA A 284 6.48 22.68 -9.68
N MET A 285 7.76 23.09 -9.63
CA MET A 285 8.43 23.79 -10.74
C MET A 285 7.66 25.03 -11.25
N GLY A 286 7.00 25.77 -10.35
CA GLY A 286 6.22 26.97 -10.68
C GLY A 286 4.85 26.69 -11.33
N LYS A 287 4.44 25.42 -11.41
CA LYS A 287 3.15 24.98 -11.92
C LYS A 287 2.33 24.30 -10.83
N ILE A 288 1.02 24.29 -11.03
CA ILE A 288 0.01 23.70 -10.17
C ILE A 288 -0.59 22.52 -10.93
N PHE A 289 -0.65 21.38 -10.25
CA PHE A 289 -1.14 20.11 -10.77
C PHE A 289 -2.31 19.64 -9.93
N ILE A 290 -3.21 18.85 -10.51
CA ILE A 290 -4.15 18.08 -9.71
C ILE A 290 -3.37 17.06 -8.90
N ALA A 291 -3.61 17.02 -7.59
CA ALA A 291 -3.11 15.94 -6.77
C ALA A 291 -3.80 14.66 -7.24
N LYS A 292 -3.03 13.69 -7.72
CA LYS A 292 -3.54 12.35 -7.99
C LYS A 292 -3.88 11.74 -6.63
N ILE A 293 -5.16 11.82 -6.22
CA ILE A 293 -5.71 11.18 -5.01
C ILE A 293 -6.36 9.86 -5.39
#